data_AF-A0A699Z540-F1
#
_entry.id   AF-A0A699Z540-F1
#
_cell.length_a   1.000
_cell.length_b   1.000
_cell.length_c   1.000
_cell.angle_alpha   90.00
_cell.angle_beta   90.00
_cell.angle_gamma   90.00
#
_symmetry.space_group_name_H-M   'P 1'
#
loop_
_entity.id
_entity.type
_entity.pdbx_description
1 polymer ?
#
loop_
_entity_poly.entity_id
_entity_poly.type
_entity_poly.pdbx_seq_one_letter_code
_entity_poly.pdbx_strand_id
1 'polypeptide(L)'
;MKRCAWSLAVLLVLAVSRASDVSDDEYADSEKGHIIAHKYVVAALEPQLSYPIIVQGRNCTVEVVLHNTGSSTAFDVVLVDVLPAGAQLLDGSLSVTFPKISSGSATKHRYTMLFTSGGSLEVTYLPQGTVTYKADADGSQQTGLTSRSGLFLLTPVQQITRYALYAGTWASLGICRTPGHWRNMAIFLGLVFGLLGANVGVKQFGASRNNTLRKAALQEFEKDGGKSD
;
A
#
# COMPACT_ATOMS: atom_id res chain seq x y z
N MET A 1 84.93 22.17 57.70
CA MET A 1 84.34 23.33 58.40
C MET A 1 83.33 24.00 57.46
N LYS A 2 82.06 24.09 57.88
CA LYS A 2 81.06 25.18 57.65
C LYS A 2 81.06 25.81 56.22
N ARG A 3 79.99 25.82 55.41
CA ARG A 3 78.59 26.16 55.72
C ARG A 3 77.64 25.65 54.62
N CYS A 4 76.45 25.26 55.08
CA CYS A 4 75.27 24.87 54.31
C CYS A 4 74.67 26.06 53.55
N ALA A 5 74.14 25.80 52.36
CA ALA A 5 73.27 26.70 51.62
C ALA A 5 71.96 25.98 51.25
N TRP A 6 70.86 26.67 51.52
CA TRP A 6 69.53 26.55 50.95
C TRP A 6 68.67 25.31 51.21
N SER A 7 67.66 25.53 52.05
CA SER A 7 66.34 24.87 51.94
C SER A 7 65.34 25.90 51.40
N LEU A 8 64.73 25.60 50.26
CA LEU A 8 63.40 26.10 49.92
C LEU A 8 62.61 24.92 49.37
N ALA A 9 61.53 24.58 50.08
CA ALA A 9 60.67 23.45 49.81
C ALA A 9 59.78 23.72 48.58
N VAL A 10 59.62 22.70 47.73
CA VAL A 10 58.52 22.62 46.77
C VAL A 10 57.78 21.32 47.06
N LEU A 11 56.56 21.45 47.59
CA LEU A 11 55.60 20.36 47.75
C LEU A 11 55.14 19.93 46.35
N LEU A 12 55.44 18.68 45.97
CA LEU A 12 54.87 18.04 44.79
C LEU A 12 53.56 17.35 45.21
N VAL A 13 52.43 17.85 44.72
CA VAL A 13 51.11 17.21 44.87
C VAL A 13 51.10 15.94 44.00
N LEU A 14 50.98 14.77 44.65
CA LEU A 14 50.69 13.49 44.00
C LEU A 14 49.26 13.52 43.46
N ALA A 15 49.10 13.81 42.17
CA ALA A 15 47.88 13.51 41.45
C ALA A 15 47.83 11.99 41.22
N VAL A 16 47.05 11.29 42.06
CA VAL A 16 46.64 9.90 41.81
C VAL A 16 45.73 9.93 40.58
N SER A 17 46.29 9.68 39.41
CA SER A 17 45.50 9.34 38.22
C SER A 17 44.88 7.97 38.47
N ARG A 18 43.60 7.95 38.82
CA ARG A 18 42.79 6.74 38.78
C ARG A 18 42.63 6.39 37.31
N ALA A 19 43.47 5.49 36.80
CA ALA A 19 43.23 4.83 35.52
C ALA A 19 41.88 4.11 35.67
N SER A 20 40.85 4.65 35.03
CA SER A 20 39.67 3.86 34.69
C SER A 20 40.17 2.78 33.74
N ASP A 21 40.25 1.55 34.23
CA ASP A 21 40.33 0.35 33.40
C ASP A 21 39.03 0.34 32.58
N VAL A 22 39.07 0.95 31.41
CA VAL A 22 38.02 0.82 30.40
C VAL A 22 38.32 -0.51 29.75
N SER A 23 37.54 -1.51 30.14
CA SER A 23 37.45 -2.81 29.49
C SER A 23 36.96 -2.57 28.05
N ASP A 24 37.90 -2.55 27.10
CA ASP A 24 37.68 -2.35 25.65
C ASP A 24 36.99 -3.57 24.96
N ASP A 25 36.39 -4.48 25.72
CA ASP A 25 35.79 -5.72 25.25
C ASP A 25 34.29 -5.63 24.88
N GLU A 26 33.68 -4.43 24.89
CA GLU A 26 32.26 -4.25 24.51
C GLU A 26 32.00 -4.32 22.99
N TYR A 27 33.04 -4.42 22.15
CA TYR A 27 32.93 -4.58 20.69
C TYR A 27 33.68 -5.81 20.16
N ALA A 28 33.70 -6.90 20.91
CA ALA A 28 33.86 -8.20 20.25
C ALA A 28 32.60 -8.42 19.40
N ASP A 29 32.67 -8.00 18.14
CA ASP A 29 31.73 -8.30 17.08
C ASP A 29 31.75 -9.83 16.91
N SER A 30 31.07 -10.53 17.83
CA SER A 30 31.13 -11.97 17.89
C SER A 30 30.60 -12.46 16.56
N GLU A 31 31.38 -13.29 15.87
CA GLU A 31 31.01 -13.89 14.59
C GLU A 31 29.73 -14.72 14.73
N LYS A 32 28.58 -14.06 14.72
CA LYS A 32 27.27 -14.62 15.03
C LYS A 32 26.32 -14.35 13.87
N GLY A 33 25.53 -15.36 13.55
CA GLY A 33 24.41 -15.22 12.64
C GLY A 33 23.38 -14.26 13.23
N HIS A 34 22.81 -13.40 12.38
CA HIS A 34 21.73 -12.50 12.76
C HIS A 34 20.66 -12.53 11.69
N ILE A 35 19.47 -13.03 12.03
CA ILE A 35 18.38 -13.18 11.08
C ILE A 35 17.43 -11.99 11.18
N ILE A 36 17.28 -11.30 10.06
CA ILE A 36 16.24 -10.29 9.85
C ILE A 36 15.16 -10.89 8.96
N ALA A 37 13.91 -10.81 9.41
CA ALA A 37 12.76 -11.37 8.71
C ALA A 37 11.85 -10.26 8.16
N HIS A 38 11.81 -10.12 6.85
CA HIS A 38 10.98 -9.13 6.17
C HIS A 38 9.79 -9.80 5.48
N LYS A 39 8.59 -9.34 5.79
CA LYS A 39 7.31 -9.86 5.30
C LYS A 39 6.58 -8.81 4.45
N TYR A 40 6.12 -9.23 3.28
CA TYR A 40 5.32 -8.39 2.38
C TYR A 40 4.39 -9.23 1.49
N VAL A 41 3.45 -8.56 0.83
CA VAL A 41 2.55 -9.17 -0.14
C VAL A 41 3.12 -9.00 -1.55
N VAL A 42 3.20 -10.09 -2.31
CA VAL A 42 3.84 -10.11 -3.65
C VAL A 42 2.94 -9.50 -4.72
N ALA A 43 1.63 -9.69 -4.62
CA ALA A 43 0.66 -9.32 -5.66
C ALA A 43 -0.30 -8.24 -5.18
N ALA A 44 0.24 -7.09 -4.77
CA ALA A 44 -0.57 -5.89 -4.58
C ALA A 44 -1.24 -5.53 -5.91
N LEU A 45 -2.54 -5.23 -5.91
CA LEU A 45 -3.25 -4.78 -7.12
C LEU A 45 -2.63 -3.51 -7.75
N GLU A 46 -1.88 -2.75 -6.95
CA GLU A 46 -1.29 -1.47 -7.31
C GLU A 46 0.12 -1.37 -6.70
N PRO A 47 1.20 -1.65 -7.45
CA PRO A 47 2.57 -1.62 -6.92
C PRO A 47 3.07 -0.21 -6.58
N GLN A 48 2.36 0.84 -7.01
CA GLN A 48 2.73 2.24 -6.76
C GLN A 48 2.22 2.79 -5.42
N LEU A 49 1.38 2.03 -4.71
CA LEU A 49 0.86 2.46 -3.41
C LEU A 49 1.81 2.03 -2.29
N SER A 50 1.94 2.89 -1.28
CA SER A 50 2.70 2.57 -0.06
C SER A 50 2.17 1.34 0.69
N TYR A 51 0.94 0.93 0.40
CA TYR A 51 0.30 -0.23 1.01
C TYR A 51 -0.39 -1.10 -0.06
N PRO A 52 -0.27 -2.43 0.02
CA PRO A 52 -0.92 -3.33 -0.92
C PRO A 52 -2.44 -3.31 -0.74
N ILE A 53 -3.14 -3.22 -1.88
CA ILE A 53 -4.60 -3.39 -1.93
C ILE A 53 -4.92 -4.85 -2.27
N ILE A 54 -5.74 -5.48 -1.43
CA ILE A 54 -6.23 -6.85 -1.55
C ILE A 54 -7.75 -6.82 -1.64
N VAL A 55 -8.32 -7.77 -2.37
CA VAL A 55 -9.77 -7.89 -2.54
C VAL A 55 -10.24 -9.18 -1.91
N GLN A 56 -11.33 -9.10 -1.14
CA GLN A 56 -11.98 -10.25 -0.54
C GLN A 56 -12.36 -11.28 -1.61
N GLY A 57 -12.13 -12.56 -1.32
CA GLY A 57 -12.37 -13.64 -2.27
C GLY A 57 -11.33 -13.76 -3.39
N ARG A 58 -10.25 -12.98 -3.38
CA ARG A 58 -9.09 -13.17 -4.27
C ARG A 58 -7.87 -13.67 -3.51
N ASN A 59 -7.09 -14.53 -4.18
CA ASN A 59 -5.86 -15.08 -3.62
C ASN A 59 -4.84 -13.96 -3.34
N CYS A 60 -4.30 -13.97 -2.13
CA CYS A 60 -3.26 -13.07 -1.66
C CYS A 60 -2.02 -13.91 -1.33
N THR A 61 -0.88 -13.59 -1.95
CA THR A 61 0.36 -14.33 -1.72
C THR A 61 1.32 -13.50 -0.89
N VAL A 62 1.70 -14.03 0.27
CA VAL A 62 2.66 -13.42 1.20
C VAL A 62 4.02 -14.07 0.99
N GLU A 63 5.07 -13.24 0.95
CA GLU A 63 6.46 -13.68 0.94
C GLU A 63 7.14 -13.18 2.22
N VAL A 64 7.82 -14.11 2.89
CA VAL A 64 8.70 -13.84 4.04
C VAL A 64 10.12 -14.12 3.61
N VAL A 65 10.96 -13.09 3.65
CA VAL A 65 12.38 -13.15 3.32
C VAL A 65 13.17 -13.15 4.62
N LEU A 66 13.90 -14.23 4.86
CA LEU A 66 14.82 -14.39 5.99
C LEU A 66 16.22 -14.09 5.49
N HIS A 67 16.82 -13.00 5.95
CA HIS A 67 18.15 -12.58 5.56
C HIS A 67 19.11 -12.69 6.74
N ASN A 68 20.24 -13.37 6.55
CA ASN A 68 21.29 -13.41 7.55
C ASN A 68 22.25 -12.24 7.35
N THR A 69 22.11 -11.19 8.16
CA THR A 69 23.01 -10.02 8.18
C THR A 69 24.17 -10.18 9.16
N GLY A 70 24.25 -11.32 9.86
CA GLY A 70 25.36 -11.62 10.75
C GLY A 70 26.62 -12.02 9.98
N SER A 71 27.75 -12.01 10.67
CA SER A 71 29.07 -12.38 10.12
C SER A 71 29.30 -13.89 10.05
N SER A 72 28.42 -14.72 10.65
CA SER A 72 28.50 -16.19 10.57
C SER A 72 27.18 -16.85 10.15
N THR A 73 27.19 -18.18 9.99
CA THR A 73 26.02 -18.95 9.52
C THR A 73 25.02 -19.14 10.65
N ALA A 74 23.74 -18.87 10.39
CA ALA A 74 22.66 -19.18 11.31
C ALA A 74 22.17 -20.62 11.08
N PHE A 75 21.88 -21.35 12.16
CA PHE A 75 21.43 -22.74 12.14
C PHE A 75 20.03 -22.90 12.72
N ASP A 76 19.36 -23.99 12.36
CA ASP A 76 18.04 -24.38 12.88
C ASP A 76 17.02 -23.23 12.84
N VAL A 77 16.95 -22.54 11.69
CA VAL A 77 16.08 -21.37 11.52
C VAL A 77 14.65 -21.85 11.34
N VAL A 78 13.78 -21.58 12.31
CA VAL A 78 12.35 -21.90 12.28
C VAL A 78 11.55 -20.62 12.17
N LEU A 79 10.74 -20.52 11.12
CA LEU A 79 9.74 -19.47 10.95
C LEU A 79 8.38 -20.02 11.37
N VAL A 80 7.67 -19.28 12.21
CA VAL A 80 6.27 -19.52 12.58
C VAL A 80 5.48 -18.25 12.33
N ASP A 81 4.54 -18.30 11.41
CA ASP A 81 3.69 -17.19 11.03
C ASP A 81 2.23 -17.38 11.49
N VAL A 82 1.48 -16.29 11.49
CA VAL A 82 0.08 -16.23 11.92
C VAL A 82 -0.74 -15.57 10.81
N LEU A 83 -1.92 -16.11 10.53
CA LEU A 83 -2.83 -15.49 9.57
C LEU A 83 -3.54 -14.27 10.19
N PRO A 84 -3.82 -13.23 9.39
CA PRO A 84 -4.68 -12.15 9.83
C PRO A 84 -6.12 -12.65 10.07
N ALA A 85 -6.86 -11.93 10.91
CA ALA A 85 -8.26 -12.23 11.17
C ALA A 85 -9.08 -12.22 9.87
N GLY A 86 -9.97 -13.19 9.71
CA GLY A 86 -10.81 -13.31 8.51
C GLY A 86 -10.09 -13.82 7.26
N ALA A 87 -8.82 -14.20 7.37
CA ALA A 87 -8.10 -14.93 6.32
C ALA A 87 -8.04 -16.43 6.58
N GLN A 88 -7.99 -17.19 5.49
CA GLN A 88 -7.79 -18.64 5.48
C GLN A 88 -6.55 -18.98 4.66
N LEU A 89 -5.76 -19.95 5.12
CA LEU A 89 -4.64 -20.49 4.34
C LEU A 89 -5.22 -21.30 3.18
N LEU A 90 -4.77 -20.98 1.97
CA LEU A 90 -5.16 -21.69 0.76
C LEU A 90 -4.06 -22.65 0.30
N ASP A 91 -2.80 -22.21 0.36
CA ASP A 91 -1.63 -22.98 -0.07
C ASP A 91 -0.37 -22.60 0.72
N GLY A 92 0.55 -23.55 0.87
CA GLY A 92 1.79 -23.41 1.63
C GLY A 92 1.67 -23.80 3.10
N SER A 93 2.61 -23.31 3.91
CA SER A 93 2.67 -23.58 5.35
C SER A 93 2.93 -22.30 6.13
N LEU A 94 2.38 -22.20 7.34
CA LEU A 94 2.70 -21.11 8.27
C LEU A 94 3.94 -21.41 9.12
N SER A 95 4.41 -22.67 9.13
CA SER A 95 5.64 -23.04 9.81
C SER A 95 6.60 -23.75 8.86
N VAL A 96 7.85 -23.30 8.84
CA VAL A 96 8.90 -23.87 7.99
C VAL A 96 10.24 -23.82 8.73
N THR A 97 11.06 -24.84 8.49
CA THR A 97 12.40 -24.95 9.06
C THR A 97 13.44 -24.97 7.96
N PHE A 98 14.48 -24.16 8.14
CA PHE A 98 15.67 -24.14 7.30
C PHE A 98 16.87 -24.62 8.13
N PRO A 99 17.59 -25.67 7.68
CA PRO A 99 18.71 -26.21 8.44
C PRO A 99 19.81 -25.17 8.71
N LYS A 100 20.07 -24.31 7.73
CA LYS A 100 21.06 -23.24 7.83
C LYS A 100 20.80 -22.12 6.84
N ILE A 101 21.24 -20.91 7.18
CA ILE A 101 21.30 -19.75 6.29
C ILE A 101 22.69 -19.13 6.43
N SER A 102 23.50 -19.23 5.36
CA SER A 102 24.85 -18.67 5.33
C SER A 102 24.86 -17.16 5.53
N SER A 103 25.95 -16.62 6.09
CA SER A 103 26.14 -15.16 6.20
C SER A 103 25.95 -14.46 4.85
N GLY A 104 25.26 -13.33 4.85
CA GLY A 104 24.94 -12.53 3.66
C GLY A 104 23.93 -13.17 2.69
N SER A 105 23.38 -14.34 3.02
CA SER A 105 22.40 -15.04 2.18
C SER A 105 20.98 -14.82 2.67
N ALA A 106 20.02 -14.91 1.74
CA ALA A 106 18.60 -14.80 2.02
C ALA A 106 17.84 -16.03 1.52
N THR A 107 16.91 -16.52 2.33
CA THR A 107 15.96 -17.57 1.95
C THR A 107 14.55 -17.01 1.95
N LYS A 108 13.72 -17.49 1.02
CA LYS A 108 12.35 -17.02 0.83
C LYS A 108 11.37 -18.12 1.17
N HIS A 109 10.32 -17.76 1.90
CA HIS A 109 9.17 -18.61 2.15
C HIS A 109 7.91 -17.91 1.65
N ARG A 110 7.00 -18.67 1.04
CA ARG A 110 5.79 -18.12 0.42
C ARG A 110 4.58 -18.96 0.79
N TYR A 111 3.49 -18.28 1.11
CA TYR A 111 2.19 -18.92 1.32
C TYR A 111 1.08 -18.06 0.72
N THR A 112 -0.01 -18.72 0.31
CA THR A 112 -1.17 -18.06 -0.27
C THR A 112 -2.35 -18.17 0.68
N MET A 113 -3.00 -17.05 0.91
CA MET A 113 -4.16 -16.92 1.76
C MET A 113 -5.32 -16.25 1.03
N LEU A 114 -6.51 -16.42 1.56
CA LEU A 114 -7.75 -15.85 1.04
C LEU A 114 -8.48 -15.13 2.17
N PHE A 115 -8.86 -13.87 1.96
CA PHE A 115 -9.77 -13.18 2.88
C PHE A 115 -11.21 -13.59 2.62
N THR A 116 -11.81 -14.30 3.57
CA THR A 116 -13.22 -14.74 3.52
C THR A 116 -14.16 -13.75 4.21
N SER A 117 -13.65 -13.00 5.19
CA SER A 117 -14.40 -11.96 5.93
C SER A 117 -13.48 -10.79 6.26
N GLY A 118 -14.04 -9.58 6.41
CA GLY A 118 -13.29 -8.34 6.66
C GLY A 118 -13.94 -7.15 5.94
N GLY A 119 -15.22 -6.93 6.21
CA GLY A 119 -16.09 -6.06 5.43
C GLY A 119 -15.73 -4.58 5.51
N SER A 120 -15.95 -3.87 4.38
CA SER A 120 -15.91 -2.41 4.20
C SER A 120 -14.60 -1.70 4.59
N LEU A 121 -13.66 -1.59 3.64
CA LEU A 121 -12.49 -0.69 3.73
C LEU A 121 -11.76 -0.76 5.08
N GLU A 122 -11.50 -1.99 5.55
CA GLU A 122 -10.73 -2.17 6.77
C GLU A 122 -9.23 -2.13 6.45
N VAL A 123 -8.52 -1.29 7.21
CA VAL A 123 -7.08 -1.39 7.32
C VAL A 123 -6.81 -2.63 8.18
N THR A 124 -6.44 -3.72 7.51
CA THR A 124 -6.00 -4.96 8.16
C THR A 124 -4.48 -4.99 8.20
N TYR A 125 -3.90 -5.77 9.10
CA TYR A 125 -2.46 -5.95 9.19
C TYR A 125 -2.10 -7.41 9.09
N LEU A 126 -1.01 -7.72 8.39
CA LEU A 126 -0.32 -8.99 8.57
C LEU A 126 0.27 -9.00 9.99
N PRO A 127 -0.12 -9.96 10.85
CA PRO A 127 0.42 -10.03 12.20
C PRO A 127 1.92 -10.38 12.15
N GLN A 128 2.60 -10.14 13.26
CA GLN A 128 3.99 -10.56 13.41
C GLN A 128 4.04 -12.08 13.62
N GLY A 129 4.93 -12.73 12.89
CA GLY A 129 5.37 -14.09 13.15
C GLY A 129 6.65 -14.09 13.98
N THR A 130 7.01 -15.26 14.48
CA THR A 130 8.22 -15.49 15.26
C THR A 130 9.23 -16.25 14.42
N VAL A 131 10.50 -15.87 14.53
CA VAL A 131 11.62 -16.59 13.94
C VAL A 131 12.56 -16.99 15.04
N THR A 132 12.83 -18.28 15.20
CA THR A 132 13.83 -18.77 16.15
C THR A 132 15.00 -19.36 15.41
N TYR A 133 16.23 -19.13 15.85
CA TYR A 133 17.43 -19.63 15.19
C TYR A 133 18.60 -19.74 16.18
N LYS A 134 19.63 -20.51 15.85
CA LYS A 134 20.91 -20.49 16.59
C LYS A 134 21.91 -19.63 15.83
N ALA A 135 22.59 -18.73 16.53
CA ALA A 135 23.56 -17.81 15.93
C ALA A 135 24.90 -18.48 15.57
N ASP A 136 25.13 -19.69 16.06
CA ASP A 136 26.25 -20.59 15.75
C ASP A 136 25.76 -22.04 15.96
N ALA A 137 26.51 -23.06 15.53
CA ALA A 137 26.09 -24.46 15.56
C ALA A 137 25.70 -24.93 16.98
N ASP A 138 26.48 -24.54 17.99
CA ASP A 138 26.26 -24.84 19.41
C ASP A 138 25.72 -23.64 20.20
N GLY A 139 25.32 -22.57 19.49
CA GLY A 139 24.85 -21.33 20.11
C GLY A 139 23.47 -21.47 20.74
N SER A 140 23.19 -20.62 21.73
CA SER A 140 21.85 -20.48 22.33
C SER A 140 20.82 -20.01 21.30
N GLN A 141 19.60 -20.52 21.43
CA GLN A 141 18.48 -20.14 20.57
C GLN A 141 18.15 -18.65 20.75
N GLN A 142 18.16 -17.93 19.63
CA GLN A 142 17.75 -16.54 19.49
C GLN A 142 16.32 -16.48 18.96
N THR A 143 15.62 -15.39 19.25
CA THR A 143 14.27 -15.14 18.75
C THR A 143 14.21 -13.76 18.11
N GLY A 144 13.71 -13.71 16.88
CA GLY A 144 13.36 -12.52 16.13
C GLY A 144 11.88 -12.49 15.79
N LEU A 145 11.42 -11.35 15.29
CA LEU A 145 10.05 -11.15 14.82
C LEU A 145 10.06 -10.79 13.34
N THR A 146 9.01 -11.18 12.62
CA THR A 146 8.80 -10.71 11.25
C THR A 146 8.23 -9.29 11.26
N SER A 147 8.46 -8.53 10.20
CA SER A 147 7.80 -7.23 10.03
C SER A 147 6.27 -7.34 10.05
N ARG A 148 5.62 -6.29 10.56
CA ARG A 148 4.17 -6.07 10.45
C ARG A 148 3.92 -5.22 9.20
N SER A 149 2.95 -5.61 8.37
CA SER A 149 2.60 -4.86 7.15
C SER A 149 1.12 -4.52 7.13
N GLY A 150 0.79 -3.26 6.81
CA GLY A 150 -0.58 -2.79 6.66
C GLY A 150 -1.13 -3.13 5.28
N LEU A 151 -2.40 -3.52 5.22
CA LEU A 151 -3.10 -3.99 4.03
C LEU A 151 -4.43 -3.24 3.91
N PHE A 152 -4.81 -2.84 2.71
CA PHE A 152 -6.17 -2.37 2.43
C PHE A 152 -7.02 -3.51 1.90
N LEU A 153 -8.03 -3.92 2.66
CA LEU A 153 -8.97 -4.94 2.23
C LEU A 153 -10.22 -4.28 1.62
N LEU A 154 -10.47 -4.58 0.35
CA LEU A 154 -11.65 -4.13 -0.39
C LEU A 154 -12.63 -5.27 -0.59
N THR A 155 -13.92 -4.95 -0.52
CA THR A 155 -14.97 -5.83 -1.07
C THR A 155 -14.94 -5.80 -2.60
N PRO A 156 -15.49 -6.81 -3.29
CA PRO A 156 -15.59 -6.80 -4.75
C PRO A 156 -16.35 -5.58 -5.29
N VAL A 157 -17.41 -5.14 -4.61
CA VAL A 157 -18.18 -3.94 -4.99
C VAL A 157 -17.35 -2.67 -4.86
N GLN A 158 -16.54 -2.55 -3.80
CA GLN A 158 -15.63 -1.41 -3.63
C GLN A 158 -14.53 -1.40 -4.70
N GLN A 159 -14.01 -2.56 -5.10
CA GLN A 159 -13.03 -2.66 -6.19
C GLN A 159 -13.63 -2.15 -7.51
N ILE A 160 -14.84 -2.61 -7.86
CA ILE A 160 -15.54 -2.16 -9.07
C ILE A 160 -15.81 -0.65 -9.01
N THR A 161 -16.29 -0.15 -7.85
CA THR A 161 -16.55 1.28 -7.66
C THR A 161 -15.26 2.10 -7.83
N ARG A 162 -14.14 1.64 -7.27
CA ARG A 162 -12.83 2.28 -7.41
C ARG A 162 -12.38 2.33 -8.87
N TYR A 163 -12.49 1.23 -9.61
CA TYR A 163 -12.14 1.23 -11.04
C TYR A 163 -13.05 2.13 -11.86
N ALA A 164 -14.36 2.12 -11.60
CA ALA A 164 -15.30 3.01 -12.26
C ALA A 164 -14.96 4.49 -11.99
N LEU A 165 -14.59 4.85 -10.76
CA LEU A 165 -14.15 6.20 -10.41
C LEU A 165 -12.83 6.58 -11.07
N TYR A 166 -11.88 5.65 -11.16
CA TYR A 166 -10.59 5.89 -11.81
C TYR A 166 -10.76 6.09 -13.33
N ALA A 167 -11.46 5.16 -14.00
CA ALA A 167 -11.79 5.27 -15.41
C ALA A 167 -12.61 6.54 -15.70
N GLY A 168 -13.55 6.85 -14.82
CA GLY A 168 -14.33 8.08 -14.88
C GLY A 168 -13.48 9.34 -14.70
N THR A 169 -12.52 9.33 -13.79
CA THR A 169 -11.59 10.44 -13.60
C THR A 169 -10.85 10.73 -14.90
N TRP A 170 -10.38 9.69 -15.59
CA TRP A 170 -9.73 9.83 -16.89
C TRP A 170 -10.71 10.35 -17.96
N ALA A 171 -11.90 9.75 -18.07
CA ALA A 171 -12.91 10.13 -19.06
C ALA A 171 -13.42 11.57 -18.89
N SER A 172 -13.46 12.07 -17.65
CA SER A 172 -13.90 13.42 -17.31
C SER A 172 -12.74 14.42 -17.23
N LEU A 173 -11.54 14.04 -17.68
CA LEU A 173 -10.32 14.86 -17.61
C LEU A 173 -10.04 15.41 -16.20
N GLY A 174 -10.33 14.60 -15.19
CA GLY A 174 -10.10 14.92 -13.78
C GLY A 174 -11.24 15.63 -13.07
N ILE A 175 -12.34 15.97 -13.74
CA ILE A 175 -13.47 16.71 -13.14
C ILE A 175 -14.25 15.82 -12.17
N CYS A 176 -14.48 14.55 -12.54
CA CYS A 176 -15.27 13.62 -11.74
C CYS A 176 -14.43 12.52 -11.09
N ARG A 177 -14.04 12.78 -9.83
CA ARG A 177 -13.19 11.89 -9.02
C ARG A 177 -13.94 11.12 -7.94
N THR A 178 -15.13 11.60 -7.58
CA THR A 178 -15.94 11.02 -6.51
C THR A 178 -17.34 10.67 -7.04
N PRO A 179 -18.07 9.75 -6.39
CA PRO A 179 -19.46 9.46 -6.75
C PRO A 179 -20.33 10.73 -6.73
N GLY A 180 -20.05 11.65 -5.80
CA GLY A 180 -20.74 12.93 -5.71
C GLY A 180 -20.51 13.83 -6.92
N HIS A 181 -19.29 13.86 -7.47
CA HIS A 181 -19.00 14.64 -8.68
C HIS A 181 -19.74 14.07 -9.88
N TRP A 182 -19.78 12.75 -10.02
CA TRP A 182 -20.55 12.07 -11.06
C TRP A 182 -22.04 12.41 -10.99
N ARG A 183 -22.62 12.40 -9.78
CA ARG A 183 -24.01 12.82 -9.57
C ARG A 183 -24.23 14.29 -9.98
N ASN A 184 -23.37 15.19 -9.53
CA ASN A 184 -23.52 16.62 -9.84
C ASN A 184 -23.34 16.90 -11.35
N MET A 185 -22.42 16.19 -12.00
CA MET A 185 -22.22 16.29 -13.45
C MET A 185 -23.43 15.76 -14.22
N ALA A 186 -24.02 14.65 -13.80
CA ALA A 186 -25.25 14.12 -14.40
C ALA A 186 -26.41 15.13 -14.31
N ILE A 187 -26.56 15.80 -13.16
CA ILE A 187 -27.55 16.86 -12.97
C ILE A 187 -27.27 18.04 -13.92
N PHE A 188 -26.03 18.51 -13.98
CA PHE A 188 -25.64 19.63 -14.84
C PHE A 188 -25.89 19.34 -16.32
N LEU A 189 -25.43 18.18 -16.82
CA LEU A 189 -25.64 17.77 -18.20
C LEU A 189 -27.13 17.59 -18.50
N GLY A 190 -27.89 17.01 -17.57
CA GLY A 190 -29.34 16.88 -17.68
C GLY A 190 -30.04 18.23 -17.86
N LEU A 191 -29.64 19.25 -17.09
CA LEU A 191 -30.17 20.61 -17.25
C LEU A 191 -29.77 21.23 -18.60
N VAL A 192 -28.51 21.13 -18.99
CA VAL A 192 -28.02 21.70 -20.26
C VAL A 192 -28.71 21.06 -21.46
N PHE A 193 -28.72 19.72 -21.54
CA PHE A 193 -29.39 19.01 -22.64
C PHE A 193 -30.90 19.18 -22.62
N GLY A 194 -31.52 19.27 -21.44
CA GLY A 194 -32.93 19.61 -21.30
C GLY A 194 -33.26 20.99 -21.89
N LEU A 195 -32.47 22.01 -21.56
CA LEU A 195 -32.65 23.38 -22.08
C LEU A 195 -32.37 23.47 -23.59
N LEU A 196 -31.30 22.82 -24.08
CA LEU A 196 -30.99 22.79 -25.50
C LEU A 196 -32.07 22.03 -26.30
N GLY A 197 -32.51 20.88 -25.80
CA GLY A 197 -33.57 20.08 -26.42
C GLY A 197 -34.90 20.82 -26.46
N ALA A 198 -35.26 21.51 -25.38
CA ALA A 198 -36.46 22.37 -25.36
C ALA A 198 -36.37 23.50 -26.40
N ASN A 199 -35.23 24.18 -26.51
CA ASN A 199 -35.03 25.25 -27.49
C ASN A 199 -35.12 24.74 -28.94
N VAL A 200 -34.49 23.60 -29.26
CA VAL A 200 -34.58 22.96 -30.57
C VAL A 200 -36.03 22.53 -30.87
N GLY A 201 -36.71 21.92 -29.90
CA GLY A 201 -38.10 21.52 -30.00
C GLY A 201 -39.02 22.71 -30.30
N VAL A 202 -38.92 23.80 -29.55
CA VAL A 202 -39.71 25.03 -29.77
C VAL A 202 -39.49 25.58 -31.18
N LYS A 203 -38.24 25.65 -31.65
CA LYS A 203 -37.93 26.10 -33.02
C LYS A 203 -38.55 25.20 -34.08
N GLN A 204 -38.49 23.89 -33.89
CA GLN A 204 -39.02 22.91 -34.84
C GLN A 204 -40.56 22.93 -34.91
N PHE A 205 -41.24 23.04 -33.76
CA PHE A 205 -42.70 23.22 -33.70
C PHE A 205 -43.14 24.53 -34.35
N GLY A 206 -42.43 25.64 -34.08
CA GLY A 206 -42.72 26.93 -34.70
C GLY A 206 -42.55 26.90 -36.23
N ALA A 207 -41.46 26.31 -36.72
CA ALA A 207 -41.21 26.14 -38.15
C ALA A 207 -42.26 25.24 -38.82
N SER A 208 -42.68 24.15 -38.16
CA SER A 208 -43.74 23.27 -38.67
C SER A 208 -45.07 24.01 -38.79
N ARG A 209 -45.46 24.80 -37.79
CA ARG A 209 -46.70 25.59 -37.82
C ARG A 209 -46.68 26.61 -38.96
N ASN A 210 -45.57 27.33 -39.13
CA ASN A 210 -45.41 28.28 -40.22
C ASN A 210 -45.43 27.60 -41.60
N ASN A 211 -44.88 26.40 -41.73
CA ASN A 211 -44.93 25.64 -42.98
C ASN A 211 -46.36 25.17 -43.30
N THR A 212 -47.14 24.75 -42.31
CA THR A 212 -48.56 24.42 -42.50
C THR A 212 -49.36 25.65 -42.93
N LEU A 213 -49.14 26.79 -42.28
CA LEU A 213 -49.79 28.06 -42.64
C LEU A 213 -49.38 28.52 -44.06
N ARG A 214 -48.10 28.40 -44.42
CA ARG A 214 -47.61 28.71 -45.77
C ARG A 214 -48.23 27.80 -46.82
N LYS A 215 -48.34 26.49 -46.56
CA LYS A 215 -49.00 25.54 -47.48
C LYS A 215 -50.48 25.87 -47.65
N ALA A 216 -51.18 26.20 -46.57
CA ALA A 216 -52.59 26.62 -46.64
C ALA A 216 -52.75 27.91 -47.45
N ALA A 217 -51.89 28.91 -47.24
CA ALA A 217 -51.93 30.16 -47.99
C ALA A 217 -51.63 29.96 -49.49
N LEU A 218 -50.68 29.08 -49.86
CA LEU A 218 -50.40 28.77 -51.27
C LEU A 218 -51.59 28.10 -51.97
N GLN A 219 -52.27 27.17 -51.30
CA GLN A 219 -53.47 26.52 -51.84
C GLN A 219 -54.62 27.52 -52.09
N GLU A 220 -54.73 28.54 -51.23
CA GLU A 220 -55.70 29.61 -51.40
C GLU A 220 -55.37 30.49 -52.61
N PHE A 221 -54.10 30.88 -52.80
CA PHE A 221 -53.65 31.60 -53.99
C PHE A 221 -53.85 30.82 -55.29
N GLU A 222 -53.60 29.51 -55.31
CA GLU A 222 -53.85 28.66 -56.48
C GLU A 222 -55.34 28.58 -56.84
N LYS A 223 -56.21 28.56 -55.81
CA LYS A 223 -57.66 28.52 -55.98
C LYS A 223 -58.25 29.83 -56.51
N ASP A 224 -57.70 30.97 -56.08
CA ASP A 224 -58.14 32.29 -56.55
C ASP A 224 -57.52 32.65 -57.91
N GLY A 225 -56.28 32.24 -58.19
CA GLY A 225 -55.64 32.43 -59.50
C GLY A 225 -56.23 31.57 -60.62
N GLY A 226 -56.87 30.44 -60.30
CA GLY A 226 -57.60 29.61 -61.26
C GLY A 226 -59.03 30.10 -61.60
N LYS A 227 -59.46 31.25 -61.04
CA LYS A 227 -60.78 31.85 -61.26
C LYS A 227 -60.77 33.11 -62.12
N SER A 228 -59.60 33.57 -62.55
CA SER A 228 -59.44 34.70 -63.46
C SER A 228 -59.00 34.23 -64.85
N ASP A 229 -59.92 33.59 -65.57
CA ASP A 229 -59.96 33.46 -67.04
C ASP A 229 -61.43 33.40 -67.48
#